data_AF-T1EH41-F1
#
_entry.id   AF-T1EH41-F1
#
_cell.length_a   1.000
_cell.length_b   1.000
_cell.length_c   1.000
_cell.angle_alpha   90.00
_cell.angle_beta   90.00
_cell.angle_gamma   90.00
#
_symmetry.space_group_name_H-M   'P 1'
#
loop_
_entity.id
_entity.type
_entity.pdbx_description
1 polymer ?
#
loop_
_entity_poly.entity_id
_entity_poly.type
_entity_poly.pdbx_seq_one_letter_code
_entity_poly.pdbx_strand_id
1 'polypeptide(L)'
;IATGCPHIFCTSLPKHWRANKSLPNMFRLYDTSGLIRDGTRVKLFAGNEDNSIANLRNNESTIVANSVVFNDLRFIGRSGRGKFFLITIVIMSEPMIVATYSHAIKVTVDGPREPRCKS
;
A
#
# COMPACT_ATOMS: atom_id res chain seq x y z
N ILE A 1 -0.04 -11.36 1.15
CA ILE A 1 -1.31 -11.43 0.40
C ILE A 1 -1.01 -11.40 -1.09
N ALA A 2 -1.79 -12.14 -1.89
CA ALA A 2 -1.70 -12.08 -3.34
C ALA A 2 -2.22 -10.74 -3.86
N THR A 3 -1.57 -10.18 -4.86
CA THR A 3 -2.06 -8.99 -5.57
C THR A 3 -2.82 -9.43 -6.84
N GLY A 4 -3.29 -8.48 -7.64
CA GLY A 4 -3.83 -8.75 -8.98
C GLY A 4 -2.80 -9.31 -9.97
N CYS A 5 -1.51 -9.33 -9.62
CA CYS A 5 -0.46 -9.96 -10.41
C CYS A 5 -0.03 -11.28 -9.73
N PRO A 6 0.03 -12.42 -10.47
CA PRO A 6 0.23 -13.75 -9.89
C PRO A 6 1.60 -13.94 -9.20
N HIS A 7 2.61 -13.15 -9.56
CA HIS A 7 3.96 -13.27 -9.02
C HIS A 7 4.32 -12.19 -8.01
N ILE A 8 3.43 -11.21 -7.78
CA ILE A 8 3.67 -10.12 -6.84
C ILE A 8 2.80 -10.30 -5.60
N PHE A 9 3.45 -10.36 -4.45
CA PHE A 9 2.83 -10.47 -3.14
C PHE A 9 3.20 -9.28 -2.27
N CYS A 10 2.35 -8.94 -1.30
CA CYS A 10 2.65 -7.87 -0.36
C CYS A 10 2.29 -8.24 1.08
N THR A 11 2.83 -7.53 2.07
CA THR A 11 2.35 -7.63 3.45
C THR A 11 0.92 -7.11 3.58
N SER A 12 0.12 -7.73 4.46
CA SER A 12 -1.24 -7.25 4.71
C SER A 12 -1.20 -5.88 5.37
N LEU A 13 -2.05 -4.97 4.92
CA LEU A 13 -2.28 -3.69 5.58
C LEU A 13 -3.37 -3.83 6.66
N PRO A 14 -3.37 -2.97 7.70
CA PRO A 14 -4.50 -2.86 8.62
C PRO A 14 -5.76 -2.44 7.85
N LYS A 15 -6.90 -3.03 8.18
CA LYS A 15 -8.17 -2.71 7.50
C LYS A 15 -8.62 -1.27 7.72
N HIS A 16 -8.29 -0.67 8.87
CA HIS A 16 -8.58 0.73 9.19
C HIS A 16 -7.36 1.33 9.87
N TRP A 17 -6.88 2.49 9.41
CA TRP A 17 -5.73 3.16 9.99
C TRP A 17 -5.87 4.67 10.07
N ARG A 18 -5.02 5.26 10.91
CA ARG A 18 -4.93 6.70 11.13
C ARG A 18 -4.07 7.34 10.05
N ALA A 19 -4.55 8.44 9.48
CA ALA A 19 -3.80 9.23 8.51
C ALA A 19 -2.47 9.73 9.12
N ASN A 20 -1.41 9.71 8.31
CA ASN A 20 -0.04 10.13 8.63
C ASN A 20 0.58 9.43 9.86
N LYS A 21 0.03 8.30 10.30
CA LYS A 21 0.61 7.44 11.34
C LYS A 21 1.39 6.32 10.69
N SER A 22 2.57 6.00 11.22
CA SER A 22 3.34 4.81 10.84
C SER A 22 2.47 3.57 10.89
N LEU A 23 2.63 2.68 9.91
CA LEU A 23 1.93 1.39 9.89
C LEU A 23 2.39 0.51 11.06
N PRO A 24 1.53 -0.37 11.58
CA PRO A 24 1.91 -1.26 12.69
C PRO A 24 2.95 -2.30 12.25
N ASN A 25 2.91 -2.70 10.98
CA ASN A 25 3.86 -3.59 10.35
C ASN A 25 4.44 -2.89 9.12
N MET A 26 5.71 -3.15 8.83
CA MET A 26 6.37 -2.62 7.65
C MET A 26 5.74 -3.17 6.36
N PHE A 27 5.51 -2.28 5.39
CA PHE A 27 4.99 -2.68 4.10
C PHE A 27 6.11 -3.24 3.22
N ARG A 28 5.94 -4.45 2.72
CA ARG A 28 6.91 -5.14 1.87
C ARG A 28 6.23 -5.72 0.64
N LEU A 29 6.95 -5.75 -0.47
CA LEU A 29 6.59 -6.53 -1.65
C LEU A 29 7.57 -7.69 -1.83
N TYR A 30 7.09 -8.75 -2.45
CA TYR A 30 7.86 -9.94 -2.79
C TYR A 30 7.52 -10.32 -4.23
N ASP A 31 8.55 -10.50 -5.04
CA ASP A 31 8.46 -11.06 -6.38
C ASP A 31 8.83 -12.55 -6.34
N THR A 32 7.92 -13.42 -6.74
CA THR A 32 8.18 -14.86 -6.83
C THR A 32 8.62 -15.31 -8.21
N SER A 33 8.61 -14.42 -9.22
CA SER A 33 9.08 -14.76 -10.57
C SER A 33 10.60 -14.82 -10.64
N GLY A 34 11.31 -14.00 -9.86
CA GLY A 34 12.76 -13.88 -9.91
C GLY A 34 13.28 -13.25 -11.21
N LEU A 35 12.40 -12.65 -12.00
CA LEU A 35 12.74 -12.07 -13.30
C LEU A 35 13.01 -10.57 -13.21
N ILE A 36 12.62 -9.92 -12.11
CA ILE A 36 12.76 -8.48 -11.94
C ILE A 36 14.13 -8.18 -11.33
N ARG A 37 14.90 -7.31 -12.00
CA ARG A 37 16.27 -6.97 -11.59
C ARG A 37 16.29 -6.16 -10.30
N ASP A 38 17.28 -6.41 -9.47
CA ASP A 38 17.60 -5.54 -8.34
C ASP A 38 17.87 -4.10 -8.81
N GLY A 39 17.49 -3.13 -7.97
CA GLY A 39 17.51 -1.70 -8.30
C GLY A 39 16.28 -1.23 -9.09
N THR A 40 15.44 -2.13 -9.59
CA THR A 40 14.18 -1.74 -10.28
C THR A 40 13.31 -0.95 -9.31
N ARG A 41 12.93 0.28 -9.69
CA ARG A 41 12.11 1.17 -8.87
C ARG A 41 10.67 0.67 -8.80
N VAL A 42 10.09 0.79 -7.62
CA VAL A 42 8.69 0.44 -7.35
C VAL A 42 8.01 1.57 -6.63
N LYS A 43 6.84 1.96 -7.13
CA LYS A 43 6.04 3.05 -6.59
C LYS A 43 4.62 2.61 -6.28
N LEU A 44 4.10 3.08 -5.16
CA LEU A 44 2.73 2.83 -4.73
C LEU A 44 1.89 4.07 -4.97
N PHE A 45 0.67 3.85 -5.43
CA PHE A 45 -0.40 4.83 -5.49
C PHE A 45 -1.59 4.29 -4.71
N ALA A 46 -2.40 5.18 -4.15
CA ALA A 46 -3.65 4.81 -3.49
C ALA A 46 -4.76 5.71 -4.01
N GLY A 47 -5.94 5.12 -4.25
CA GLY A 47 -7.06 5.90 -4.77
C GLY A 47 -8.38 5.16 -4.66
N ASN A 48 -9.47 5.93 -4.75
CA ASN A 48 -10.84 5.48 -4.93
C ASN A 48 -11.71 6.64 -5.46
N GLU A 49 -13.02 6.46 -5.50
CA GLU A 49 -13.98 7.48 -6.00
C GLU A 49 -13.94 8.80 -5.22
N ASP A 50 -13.75 8.77 -3.90
CA ASP A 50 -13.74 9.98 -3.06
C ASP A 50 -12.41 10.72 -3.13
N ASN A 51 -11.34 10.01 -3.48
CA ASN A 51 -9.99 10.53 -3.55
C ASN A 51 -9.21 9.72 -4.59
N SER A 52 -9.23 10.21 -5.83
CA SER A 52 -8.67 9.50 -6.99
C SER A 52 -7.16 9.24 -6.86
N ILE A 53 -6.43 10.17 -6.23
CA ILE A 53 -4.99 10.07 -6.00
C ILE A 53 -4.68 10.58 -4.59
N ALA A 54 -4.61 9.65 -3.64
CA ALA A 54 -4.30 9.96 -2.26
C ALA A 54 -2.80 10.25 -2.08
N ASN A 55 -2.50 11.32 -1.34
CA ASN A 55 -1.13 11.61 -0.94
C ASN A 55 -0.59 10.51 -0.01
N LEU A 56 0.63 10.06 -0.30
CA LEU A 56 1.39 9.09 0.49
C LEU A 56 2.75 9.68 0.86
N ARG A 57 3.41 9.12 1.89
CA ARG A 57 4.83 9.36 2.18
C ARG A 57 5.58 8.04 2.11
N ASN A 58 6.82 8.08 1.64
CA ASN A 58 7.71 6.91 1.52
C ASN A 58 7.07 5.77 0.70
N ASN A 59 6.36 6.13 -0.37
CA ASN A 59 5.64 5.22 -1.26
C ASN A 59 6.50 4.75 -2.44
N GLU A 60 7.81 4.95 -2.39
CA GLU A 60 8.73 4.58 -3.45
C GLU A 60 9.98 3.93 -2.86
N SER A 61 10.44 2.85 -3.48
CA SER A 61 11.62 2.08 -3.08
C SER A 61 12.13 1.25 -4.27
N THR A 62 13.12 0.38 -4.07
CA THR A 62 13.69 -0.47 -5.12
C THR A 62 13.63 -1.95 -4.75
N ILE A 63 13.63 -2.81 -5.76
CA ILE A 63 13.76 -4.26 -5.58
C ILE A 63 15.19 -4.59 -5.14
N VAL A 64 15.33 -5.43 -4.13
CA VAL A 64 16.57 -6.01 -3.62
C VAL A 64 16.28 -7.45 -3.22
N ALA A 65 17.02 -8.40 -3.80
CA ALA A 65 16.84 -9.83 -3.56
C ALA A 65 15.37 -10.26 -3.66
N ASN A 66 14.70 -9.91 -4.77
CA ASN A 66 13.30 -10.22 -5.05
C ASN A 66 12.29 -9.64 -4.03
N SER A 67 12.68 -8.62 -3.26
CA SER A 67 11.83 -7.99 -2.27
C SER A 67 11.93 -6.46 -2.32
N VAL A 68 10.88 -5.77 -1.90
CA VAL A 68 10.89 -4.32 -1.74
C VAL A 68 10.47 -4.00 -0.33
N VAL A 69 11.18 -3.06 0.31
CA VAL A 69 10.84 -2.57 1.64
C VAL A 69 10.48 -1.10 1.55
N PHE A 70 9.29 -0.73 2.02
CA PHE A 70 8.85 0.66 2.13
C PHE A 70 9.02 1.12 3.58
N ASN A 71 10.14 1.79 3.84
CA ASN A 71 10.49 2.27 5.17
C ASN A 71 9.52 3.38 5.59
N ASP A 72 8.77 3.12 6.65
CA ASP A 72 7.77 4.06 7.21
C ASP A 72 6.79 4.58 6.14
N LEU A 73 6.22 3.70 5.32
CA LEU A 73 5.12 4.03 4.43
C LEU A 73 3.95 4.64 5.22
N ARG A 74 3.44 5.81 4.78
CA ARG A 74 2.27 6.45 5.40
C ARG A 74 1.23 6.88 4.38
N PHE A 75 -0.02 6.74 4.78
CA PHE A 75 -1.17 7.28 4.05
C PHE A 75 -1.56 8.64 4.62
N ILE A 76 -1.45 9.70 3.82
CA ILE A 76 -1.81 11.07 4.23
C ILE A 76 -3.26 11.36 3.82
N GLY A 77 -3.62 11.00 2.59
CA GLY A 77 -4.98 11.13 2.08
C GLY A 77 -5.96 10.21 2.83
N ARG A 78 -7.19 10.70 3.02
CA ARG A 78 -8.29 9.94 3.63
C ARG A 78 -9.07 9.23 2.54
N SER A 79 -9.60 8.04 2.84
CA SER A 79 -10.31 7.21 1.87
C SER A 79 -11.81 7.46 1.82
N GLY A 80 -12.37 8.27 2.72
CA GLY A 80 -13.82 8.49 2.82
C GLY A 80 -14.50 7.60 3.87
N ARG A 81 -15.74 7.93 4.24
CA ARG A 81 -16.49 7.22 5.29
C ARG A 81 -16.89 5.83 4.77
N GLY A 82 -16.38 4.79 5.42
CA GLY A 82 -16.69 3.40 5.06
C GLY A 82 -16.04 2.91 3.75
N LYS A 83 -15.26 3.75 3.06
CA LYS A 83 -14.60 3.42 1.80
C LYS A 83 -13.14 3.04 2.01
N PHE A 84 -12.62 2.19 1.12
CA PHE A 84 -11.25 1.69 1.15
C PHE A 84 -10.49 2.22 -0.05
N PHE A 85 -9.17 2.34 0.08
CA PHE A 85 -8.30 2.55 -1.08
C PHE A 85 -8.04 1.24 -1.82
N LEU A 86 -8.02 1.36 -3.15
CA LEU A 86 -7.27 0.48 -4.04
C LEU A 86 -5.81 0.95 -4.01
N ILE A 87 -4.86 0.04 -3.85
CA ILE A 87 -3.43 0.35 -4.02
C ILE A 87 -2.97 -0.16 -5.38
N THR A 88 -2.37 0.74 -6.15
CA THR A 88 -1.72 0.42 -7.42
C THR A 88 -0.22 0.38 -7.20
N ILE A 89 0.38 -0.76 -7.47
CA ILE A 89 1.83 -1.02 -7.37
C ILE A 89 2.38 -0.96 -8.79
N VAL A 90 3.25 0.00 -9.04
CA VAL A 90 3.91 0.18 -10.34
C VAL A 90 5.37 -0.24 -10.18
N ILE A 91 5.76 -1.29 -10.88
CA ILE A 91 7.14 -1.78 -10.95
C ILE A 91 7.69 -1.34 -12.30
N MET A 92 8.70 -0.47 -12.29
CA MET A 92 9.30 0.15 -13.47
C MET A 92 10.31 -0.79 -14.15
N SER A 93 9.92 -2.05 -14.35
CA SER A 93 10.65 -3.03 -15.17
C SER A 93 10.41 -2.78 -16.67
N GLU A 94 11.11 -3.52 -17.52
CA GLU A 94 10.88 -3.52 -18.97
C GLU A 94 10.49 -4.95 -19.40
N PRO A 95 9.21 -5.24 -19.71
CA PRO A 95 8.07 -4.31 -19.70
C PRO A 95 7.61 -3.92 -18.29
N MET A 96 6.92 -2.78 -18.17
CA MET A 96 6.39 -2.28 -16.89
C MET A 96 5.31 -3.22 -16.35
N ILE A 97 5.40 -3.55 -15.06
CA ILE A 97 4.42 -4.40 -14.38
C ILE A 97 3.54 -3.53 -13.47
N VAL A 98 2.23 -3.72 -13.55
CA VAL A 98 1.25 -3.06 -12.69
C VAL A 98 0.47 -4.12 -11.93
N ALA A 99 0.48 -4.05 -10.61
CA ALA A 99 -0.27 -4.93 -9.73
C ALA A 99 -1.23 -4.13 -8.85
N THR A 100 -2.37 -4.71 -8.48
CA THR A 100 -3.38 -4.04 -7.67
C THR A 100 -3.67 -4.78 -6.37
N TYR A 101 -3.84 -4.04 -5.27
CA TYR A 101 -4.37 -4.54 -4.01
C TYR A 101 -5.70 -3.85 -3.74
N SER A 102 -6.80 -4.55 -4.04
CA SER A 102 -8.17 -4.08 -3.87
C SER A 102 -8.61 -4.08 -2.41
N HIS A 103 -9.45 -3.11 -2.03
CA HIS A 103 -10.00 -2.97 -0.67
C HIS A 103 -8.92 -3.07 0.42
N ALA A 104 -7.78 -2.39 0.18
CA ALA A 104 -6.57 -2.59 0.96
C ALA A 104 -6.68 -1.99 2.36
N ILE A 105 -7.08 -0.72 2.45
CA ILE A 105 -7.05 0.04 3.69
C ILE A 105 -8.07 1.17 3.68
N LYS A 106 -8.79 1.34 4.79
CA LYS A 106 -9.57 2.55 5.07
C LYS A 106 -8.72 3.50 5.90
N VAL A 107 -8.60 4.75 5.47
CA VAL A 107 -7.76 5.76 6.14
C VAL A 107 -8.63 6.92 6.60
N THR A 108 -8.63 7.18 7.92
CA THR A 108 -9.38 8.29 8.53
C THR A 108 -8.49 9.12 9.45
N VAL A 109 -9.01 10.24 9.95
CA VAL A 109 -8.27 11.15 10.86
C VAL A 109 -7.89 10.47 12.16
N ASP A 110 -8.80 9.67 12.74
CA ASP A 110 -8.60 9.01 14.02
C ASP A 110 -8.00 7.61 13.86
N GLY A 111 -8.29 6.91 12.75
CA GLY A 111 -8.07 5.47 12.65
C GLY A 111 -9.01 4.67 13.56
N PRO A 112 -8.63 3.43 13.92
CA PRO A 112 -9.34 2.64 14.93
C PRO A 112 -9.33 3.36 16.27
N ARG A 113 -10.51 3.49 16.90
CA ARG A 113 -10.70 4.20 18.17
C ARG A 113 -11.77 3.50 19.00
N GLU A 114 -11.54 3.41 20.30
CA GLU A 114 -12.54 2.94 21.26
C GLU A 114 -13.82 3.80 21.22
N PRO A 115 -15.00 3.21 21.48
CA PRO A 115 -16.23 3.97 21.65
C PRO A 115 -16.05 5.07 22.71
N ARG A 116 -16.57 6.26 22.43
CA ARG A 116 -16.39 7.43 23.30
C ARG A 116 -17.16 7.30 24.63
N CYS A 117 -18.23 6.52 24.66
CA CYS A 117 -18.99 6.22 25.87
C CYS A 117 -19.09 4.71 26.04
N LYS A 118 -18.75 4.23 27.24
CA LYS A 118 -19.13 2.91 27.73
C LYS A 118 -20.53 3.07 28.31
N SER A 119 -21.55 2.55 27.61
CA SER A 119 -22.86 2.32 28.22
C SER A 119 -22.75 1.27 29.31
#